data_AF-A0A940YQA0-F1
#
_entry.id   AF-A0A940YQA0-F1
#
_cell.length_a   1.000
_cell.length_b   1.000
_cell.length_c   1.000
_cell.angle_alpha   90.00
_cell.angle_beta   90.00
_cell.angle_gamma   90.00
#
_symmetry.space_group_name_H-M   'P 1'
#
loop_
_entity.id
_entity.type
_entity.pdbx_description
1 polymer ?
#
loop_
_entity_poly.entity_id
_entity_poly.type
_entity_poly.pdbx_seq_one_letter_code
_entity_poly.pdbx_strand_id
1 'polypeptide(L)'
;MAVQEARQGADADARGAAHGGGCTCGDCPHGAREGHRRAVAAFLLRRDEFAAGQGLPAAVAHSAGASRQWVSDELTQSAQLVAERGRAEGGAWLAGLWRRTACAVWAGVVLLLLVQALTAIGTGWTAARTAGLAAALLLAAALTAASWYHRARGGALAPVIGDDNRLSTSRAVAAVWVLFVAYSVLVLVGRLAAASGSAERDALIDGLELARGAGVVTVLAVVCAIAVLVRRVVGVRVLGQRLQKVRAHRPRAADLLTDDSGRGTFGDIQYVVISAVALLFAAVRLARRPDQLPDLPWGLAVVVLVSAATYFAGKYAEGGRPVILSVVRAREAGDLDAPIRTGEDIEIRGAGFVPPGAGTADRLSRMVVRVGAVHVHVPLVPVSGGFSNPTDNLLTVPVPVDVEPGKVEVRVVTAAGVETGAYVIDVTE
;
A
#
# COMPACT_ATOMS: atom_id res chain seq x y z
N MET A 1 34.72 -8.51 -47.99
CA MET A 1 34.90 -9.11 -46.65
C MET A 1 35.39 -8.08 -45.63
N ALA A 2 34.72 -6.93 -45.47
CA ALA A 2 35.12 -5.89 -44.51
C ALA A 2 33.93 -5.21 -43.79
N VAL A 3 32.71 -5.76 -43.96
CA VAL A 3 31.47 -5.20 -43.39
C VAL A 3 30.82 -6.15 -42.37
N GLN A 4 31.37 -7.36 -42.22
CA GLN A 4 30.87 -8.37 -41.28
C GLN A 4 31.61 -8.41 -39.93
N GLU A 5 32.81 -7.85 -39.85
CA GLU A 5 33.57 -7.82 -38.58
C GLU A 5 33.16 -6.66 -37.65
N ALA A 6 32.55 -5.59 -38.19
CA ALA A 6 32.06 -4.48 -37.35
C ALA A 6 30.76 -4.79 -36.59
N ARG A 7 30.08 -5.92 -36.89
CA ARG A 7 28.85 -6.33 -36.19
C ARG A 7 29.07 -7.36 -35.09
N GLN A 8 30.21 -8.04 -35.05
CA GLN A 8 30.51 -9.03 -34.02
C GLN A 8 31.18 -8.43 -32.77
N GLY A 9 31.71 -7.21 -32.85
CA GLY A 9 32.24 -6.48 -31.70
C GLY A 9 31.18 -5.81 -30.81
N ALA A 10 29.94 -5.63 -31.29
CA ALA A 10 28.88 -4.94 -30.53
C ALA A 10 28.04 -5.88 -29.64
N ASP A 11 28.00 -7.18 -29.94
CA ASP A 11 27.16 -8.15 -29.22
C ASP A 11 27.90 -8.89 -28.08
N ALA A 12 29.22 -8.75 -27.98
CA ALA A 12 30.04 -9.41 -26.95
C ALA A 12 30.22 -8.56 -25.67
N ASP A 13 30.08 -7.23 -25.74
CA ASP A 13 30.25 -6.32 -24.60
C ASP A 13 28.97 -6.09 -23.76
N ALA A 14 27.83 -6.64 -24.19
CA ALA A 14 26.55 -6.47 -23.49
C ALA A 14 26.30 -7.46 -22.33
N ARG A 15 27.23 -8.37 -22.02
CA ARG A 15 27.02 -9.42 -21.00
C ARG A 15 28.07 -9.50 -19.88
N GLY A 16 28.98 -8.53 -19.76
CA GLY A 16 30.11 -8.65 -18.82
C GLY A 16 30.56 -7.40 -18.07
N ALA A 17 29.90 -6.25 -18.19
CA ALA A 17 30.30 -5.05 -17.45
C ALA A 17 29.76 -5.10 -16.01
N ALA A 18 30.59 -5.63 -15.11
CA ALA A 18 30.42 -5.51 -13.67
C ALA A 18 30.22 -4.03 -13.28
N HIS A 19 29.16 -3.79 -12.53
CA HIS A 19 28.65 -2.48 -12.12
C HIS A 19 29.65 -1.71 -11.24
N GLY A 20 30.50 -0.90 -11.86
CA GLY A 20 31.23 0.19 -11.22
C GLY A 20 30.73 1.53 -11.76
N GLY A 21 30.03 2.32 -10.94
CA GLY A 21 29.51 3.65 -11.31
C GLY A 21 28.05 3.63 -11.78
N GLY A 22 27.21 4.47 -11.17
CA GLY A 22 25.75 4.42 -11.22
C GLY A 22 25.14 4.30 -12.62
N CYS A 23 24.24 3.31 -12.80
CA CYS A 23 23.55 3.11 -14.07
C CYS A 23 22.71 4.35 -14.45
N THR A 24 22.98 4.88 -15.64
CA THR A 24 22.21 5.94 -16.31
C THR A 24 21.01 5.40 -17.09
N CYS A 25 20.85 4.07 -17.13
CA CYS A 25 19.75 3.41 -17.80
C CYS A 25 18.41 3.74 -17.10
N GLY A 26 17.64 4.67 -17.69
CA GLY A 26 16.40 5.21 -17.12
C GLY A 26 15.32 4.16 -16.83
N ASP A 27 15.32 3.06 -17.58
CA ASP A 27 14.26 2.03 -17.52
C ASP A 27 14.63 0.79 -16.71
N CYS A 28 15.85 0.70 -16.17
CA CYS A 28 16.19 -0.44 -15.33
C CYS A 28 15.77 -0.21 -13.86
N PRO A 29 15.39 -1.26 -13.10
CA PRO A 29 15.00 -1.12 -11.70
C PRO A 29 16.04 -0.46 -10.80
N HIS A 30 17.33 -0.67 -11.09
CA HIS A 30 18.43 -0.06 -10.33
C HIS A 30 18.56 1.44 -10.62
N GLY A 31 18.49 1.84 -11.90
CA GLY A 31 18.56 3.23 -12.35
C GLY A 31 17.37 4.05 -11.86
N ALA A 32 16.16 3.49 -11.90
CA ALA A 32 14.95 4.14 -11.38
C ALA A 32 15.05 4.36 -9.86
N ARG A 33 15.52 3.36 -9.10
CA ARG A 33 15.72 3.47 -7.64
C ARG A 33 16.79 4.52 -7.29
N GLU A 34 17.90 4.53 -7.99
CA GLU A 34 18.98 5.49 -7.75
C GLU A 34 18.57 6.91 -8.16
N GLY A 35 17.82 7.04 -9.25
CA GLY A 35 17.21 8.31 -9.66
C GLY A 35 16.23 8.86 -8.62
N HIS A 36 15.37 8.01 -8.06
CA HIS A 36 14.45 8.42 -6.99
C HIS A 36 15.22 8.84 -5.72
N ARG A 37 16.23 8.06 -5.29
CA ARG A 37 17.07 8.40 -4.13
C ARG A 37 17.75 9.75 -4.28
N ARG A 38 18.37 10.02 -5.44
CA ARG A 38 18.99 11.31 -5.72
C ARG A 38 17.99 12.45 -5.72
N ALA A 39 16.82 12.27 -6.32
CA ALA A 39 15.76 13.27 -6.30
C ALA A 39 15.27 13.56 -4.87
N VAL A 40 15.10 12.54 -4.03
CA VAL A 40 14.73 12.70 -2.62
C VAL A 40 15.83 13.45 -1.86
N ALA A 41 17.10 13.07 -2.03
CA ALA A 41 18.21 13.75 -1.37
C ALA A 41 18.30 15.23 -1.75
N ALA A 42 18.20 15.54 -3.05
CA ALA A 42 18.18 16.91 -3.55
C ALA A 42 17.00 17.72 -3.01
N PHE A 43 15.81 17.10 -2.95
CA PHE A 43 14.63 17.73 -2.38
C PHE A 43 14.78 18.04 -0.90
N LEU A 44 15.30 17.09 -0.10
CA LEU A 44 15.51 17.29 1.34
C LEU A 44 16.52 18.40 1.62
N LEU A 45 17.65 18.40 0.89
CA LEU A 45 18.65 19.46 0.97
C LEU A 45 18.02 20.83 0.68
N ARG A 46 17.28 20.95 -0.42
CA ARG A 46 16.63 22.21 -0.80
C ARG A 46 15.57 22.68 0.20
N ARG A 47 14.78 21.75 0.75
CA ARG A 47 13.81 22.06 1.82
C ARG A 47 14.52 22.61 3.05
N ASP A 48 15.63 21.99 3.45
CA ASP A 48 16.37 22.38 4.65
C ASP A 48 17.10 23.72 4.44
N GLU A 49 17.59 24.02 3.23
CA GLU A 49 18.10 25.35 2.85
C GLU A 49 17.02 26.43 2.96
N PHE A 50 15.81 26.18 2.44
CA PHE A 50 14.69 27.12 2.57
C PHE A 50 14.21 27.26 4.01
N ALA A 51 14.21 26.18 4.80
CA ALA A 51 13.91 26.25 6.24
C ALA A 51 14.94 27.10 7.00
N ALA A 52 16.20 27.14 6.53
CA ALA A 52 17.25 28.00 7.07
C ALA A 52 17.23 29.43 6.50
N GLY A 53 16.26 29.78 5.64
CA GLY A 53 16.15 31.10 5.01
C GLY A 53 17.18 31.36 3.90
N GLN A 54 17.79 30.31 3.34
CA GLN A 54 18.80 30.41 2.27
C GLN A 54 18.16 30.22 0.89
N GLY A 55 18.82 30.68 -0.18
CA GLY A 55 18.40 30.41 -1.56
C GLY A 55 17.24 31.27 -2.10
N LEU A 56 16.79 32.27 -1.34
CA LEU A 56 15.75 33.23 -1.75
C LEU A 56 16.30 34.26 -2.75
N PRO A 57 15.61 34.50 -3.89
CA PRO A 57 15.96 35.61 -4.78
C PRO A 57 15.80 36.97 -4.09
N ALA A 58 16.73 37.88 -4.32
CA ALA A 58 16.66 39.25 -3.77
C ALA A 58 15.36 39.99 -4.16
N ALA A 59 14.80 39.65 -5.32
CA ALA A 59 13.55 40.21 -5.83
C ALA A 59 12.30 39.83 -5.01
N VAL A 60 12.33 38.76 -4.20
CA VAL A 60 11.18 38.37 -3.35
C VAL A 60 11.48 38.50 -1.85
N ALA A 61 12.77 38.59 -1.48
CA ALA A 61 13.24 38.64 -0.10
C ALA A 61 12.69 39.84 0.71
N HIS A 62 12.23 40.90 0.05
CA HIS A 62 11.68 42.09 0.71
C HIS A 62 10.21 41.95 1.13
N SER A 63 9.52 40.89 0.70
CA SER A 63 8.12 40.62 1.08
C SER A 63 8.00 39.19 1.61
N ALA A 64 7.55 39.05 2.87
CA ALA A 64 7.37 37.74 3.50
C ALA A 64 6.35 36.87 2.75
N GLY A 65 5.26 37.47 2.27
CA GLY A 65 4.25 36.78 1.46
C GLY A 65 4.81 36.30 0.12
N ALA A 66 5.53 37.17 -0.60
CA ALA A 66 6.14 36.82 -1.89
C ALA A 66 7.22 35.75 -1.74
N SER A 67 8.05 35.84 -0.71
CA SER A 67 9.06 34.83 -0.37
C SER A 67 8.41 33.47 -0.07
N ARG A 68 7.34 33.45 0.73
CA ARG A 68 6.62 32.21 1.08
C ARG A 68 5.99 31.55 -0.15
N GLN A 69 5.32 32.33 -0.99
CA GLN A 69 4.73 31.83 -2.23
C GLN A 69 5.79 31.24 -3.16
N TRP A 70 6.90 31.97 -3.37
CA TRP A 70 8.00 31.51 -4.21
C TRP A 70 8.63 30.20 -3.68
N VAL A 71 8.90 30.11 -2.37
CA VAL A 71 9.42 28.88 -1.75
C VAL A 71 8.43 27.73 -1.92
N SER A 72 7.14 27.98 -1.72
CA SER A 72 6.10 26.98 -1.89
C SER A 72 6.05 26.45 -3.33
N ASP A 73 6.16 27.33 -4.32
CA ASP A 73 6.14 26.97 -5.74
C ASP A 73 7.37 26.14 -6.12
N GLU A 74 8.57 26.53 -5.68
CA GLU A 74 9.82 25.80 -5.94
C GLU A 74 9.84 24.42 -5.28
N LEU A 75 9.33 24.32 -4.04
CA LEU A 75 9.17 23.05 -3.34
C LEU A 75 8.10 22.18 -3.99
N THR A 76 7.02 22.77 -4.50
CA THR A 76 5.97 22.05 -5.23
C THR A 76 6.53 21.44 -6.50
N GLN A 77 7.26 22.21 -7.31
CA GLN A 77 7.89 21.72 -8.54
C GLN A 77 8.91 20.60 -8.23
N SER A 78 9.76 20.80 -7.22
CA SER A 78 10.74 19.80 -6.79
C SER A 78 10.07 18.52 -6.27
N ALA A 79 8.97 18.65 -5.53
CA ALA A 79 8.20 17.51 -5.03
C ALA A 79 7.51 16.71 -6.15
N GLN A 80 7.01 17.39 -7.19
CA GLN A 80 6.46 16.73 -8.38
C GLN A 80 7.51 15.85 -9.06
N LEU A 81 8.74 16.34 -9.21
CA LEU A 81 9.85 15.55 -9.75
C LEU A 81 10.13 14.31 -8.89
N VAL A 82 10.17 14.45 -7.57
CA VAL A 82 10.35 13.31 -6.64
C VAL A 82 9.22 12.30 -6.81
N ALA A 83 7.97 12.76 -6.91
CA ALA A 83 6.79 11.92 -7.07
C ALA A 83 6.79 11.20 -8.43
N GLU A 84 7.24 11.84 -9.51
CA GLU A 84 7.42 11.23 -10.83
C GLU A 84 8.46 10.12 -10.79
N ARG A 85 9.63 10.40 -10.21
CA ARG A 85 10.69 9.39 -10.03
C ARG A 85 10.24 8.24 -9.13
N GLY A 86 9.46 8.54 -8.09
CA GLY A 86 8.87 7.52 -7.21
C GLY A 86 7.86 6.62 -7.93
N ARG A 87 7.04 7.19 -8.82
CA ARG A 87 6.13 6.43 -9.70
C ARG A 87 6.90 5.55 -10.69
N ALA A 88 7.98 6.08 -11.29
CA ALA A 88 8.85 5.32 -12.20
C ALA A 88 9.54 4.15 -11.49
N GLU A 89 10.11 4.37 -10.30
CA GLU A 89 10.67 3.29 -9.47
C GLU A 89 9.60 2.24 -9.12
N GLY A 90 8.39 2.67 -8.74
CA GLY A 90 7.27 1.78 -8.44
C GLY A 90 6.90 0.89 -9.63
N GLY A 91 6.80 1.47 -10.83
CA GLY A 91 6.53 0.74 -12.08
C GLY A 91 7.63 -0.26 -12.42
N ALA A 92 8.89 0.16 -12.37
CA ALA A 92 10.04 -0.72 -12.65
C ALA A 92 10.15 -1.87 -11.64
N TRP A 93 9.84 -1.59 -10.35
CA TRP A 93 9.80 -2.61 -9.31
C TRP A 93 8.69 -3.63 -9.54
N LEU A 94 7.47 -3.18 -9.87
CA LEU A 94 6.34 -4.06 -10.19
C LEU A 94 6.64 -4.95 -11.40
N ALA A 95 7.24 -4.40 -12.45
CA ALA A 95 7.67 -5.15 -13.64
C ALA A 95 8.77 -6.18 -13.33
N GLY A 96 9.58 -5.97 -12.29
CA GLY A 96 10.57 -6.94 -11.80
C GLY A 96 10.01 -7.97 -10.81
N LEU A 97 8.85 -7.70 -10.21
CA LEU A 97 8.30 -8.48 -9.10
C LEU A 97 7.98 -9.92 -9.48
N TRP A 98 7.47 -10.14 -10.69
CA TRP A 98 7.08 -11.48 -11.17
C TRP A 98 8.24 -12.49 -11.14
N ARG A 99 9.48 -12.04 -11.39
CA ARG A 99 10.67 -12.90 -11.30
C ARG A 99 10.93 -13.31 -9.87
N ARG A 100 10.84 -12.36 -8.93
CA ARG A 100 11.02 -12.63 -7.51
C ARG A 100 9.93 -13.53 -6.95
N THR A 101 8.67 -13.33 -7.36
CA THR A 101 7.56 -14.21 -6.95
C THR A 101 7.75 -15.61 -7.52
N ALA A 102 8.12 -15.75 -8.79
CA ALA A 102 8.45 -17.05 -9.38
C ALA A 102 9.61 -17.72 -8.63
N CYS A 103 10.73 -17.03 -8.41
CA CYS A 103 11.87 -17.57 -7.65
C CYS A 103 11.47 -18.01 -6.24
N ALA A 104 10.68 -17.21 -5.51
CA ALA A 104 10.22 -17.55 -4.16
C ALA A 104 9.30 -18.77 -4.15
N VAL A 105 8.37 -18.86 -5.11
CA VAL A 105 7.47 -20.01 -5.27
C VAL A 105 8.25 -21.28 -5.57
N TRP A 106 9.18 -21.24 -6.54
CA TRP A 106 10.02 -22.39 -6.89
C TRP A 106 10.99 -22.78 -5.76
N ALA A 107 11.55 -21.81 -5.03
CA ALA A 107 12.33 -22.08 -3.83
C ALA A 107 11.49 -22.80 -2.76
N GLY A 108 10.21 -22.43 -2.61
CA GLY A 108 9.27 -23.14 -1.74
C GLY A 108 9.04 -24.60 -2.17
N VAL A 109 8.91 -24.87 -3.46
CA VAL A 109 8.81 -26.25 -3.99
C VAL A 109 10.09 -27.05 -3.69
N VAL A 110 11.26 -26.46 -3.93
CA VAL A 110 12.56 -27.10 -3.63
C VAL A 110 12.70 -27.36 -2.14
N LEU A 111 12.32 -26.41 -1.28
CA LEU A 111 12.33 -26.60 0.17
C LEU A 111 11.39 -27.73 0.60
N LEU A 112 10.18 -27.79 0.04
CA LEU A 112 9.24 -28.89 0.31
C LEU A 112 9.84 -30.24 -0.11
N LEU A 113 10.47 -30.32 -1.29
CA LEU A 113 11.18 -31.52 -1.75
C LEU A 113 12.29 -31.93 -0.77
N LEU A 114 13.12 -30.98 -0.33
CA LEU A 114 14.20 -31.25 0.62
C LEU A 114 13.66 -31.75 1.96
N VAL A 115 12.63 -31.11 2.51
CA VAL A 115 11.97 -31.55 3.75
C VAL A 115 11.36 -32.95 3.60
N GLN A 116 10.68 -33.22 2.48
CA GLN A 116 10.13 -34.55 2.20
C GLN A 116 11.21 -35.60 2.03
N ALA A 117 12.32 -35.30 1.35
CA ALA A 117 13.46 -36.19 1.19
C ALA A 117 14.12 -36.51 2.54
N LEU A 118 14.36 -35.48 3.37
CA LEU A 118 14.92 -35.65 4.71
C LEU A 118 14.01 -36.50 5.61
N THR A 119 12.70 -36.24 5.59
CA THR A 119 11.73 -37.01 6.39
C THR A 119 11.45 -38.41 5.82
N ALA A 120 11.77 -38.65 4.54
CA ALA A 120 11.70 -39.97 3.93
C ALA A 120 12.84 -40.89 4.37
N ILE A 121 13.93 -40.34 4.92
CA ILE A 121 15.01 -41.14 5.52
C ILE A 121 14.40 -41.92 6.69
N GLY A 122 14.42 -43.24 6.60
CA GLY A 122 13.85 -44.16 7.59
C GLY A 122 12.38 -44.53 7.37
N THR A 123 11.53 -43.62 6.88
CA THR A 123 10.09 -43.92 6.66
C THR A 123 9.74 -44.34 5.23
N GLY A 124 10.67 -44.19 4.27
CA GLY A 124 10.49 -44.58 2.87
C GLY A 124 9.55 -43.63 2.11
N TRP A 125 9.70 -43.52 0.78
CA TRP A 125 8.92 -42.58 -0.03
C TRP A 125 7.46 -43.03 -0.23
N THR A 126 6.48 -42.16 0.00
CA THR A 126 5.04 -42.51 -0.02
C THR A 126 4.28 -41.83 -1.15
N ALA A 127 3.12 -42.38 -1.54
CA ALA A 127 2.23 -41.76 -2.53
C ALA A 127 1.68 -40.40 -2.08
N ALA A 128 1.56 -40.17 -0.76
CA ALA A 128 1.19 -38.86 -0.24
C ALA A 128 2.26 -37.80 -0.49
N ARG A 129 3.56 -38.18 -0.44
CA ARG A 129 4.68 -37.28 -0.75
C ARG A 129 4.71 -36.92 -2.23
N THR A 130 4.54 -37.89 -3.13
CA THR A 130 4.43 -37.61 -4.57
C THR A 130 3.24 -36.72 -4.88
N ALA A 131 2.06 -36.99 -4.31
CA ALA A 131 0.87 -36.16 -4.49
C ALA A 131 1.08 -34.72 -3.97
N GLY A 132 1.71 -34.57 -2.80
CA GLY A 132 2.10 -33.27 -2.24
C GLY A 132 3.02 -32.47 -3.16
N LEU A 133 4.07 -33.10 -3.68
CA LEU A 133 4.99 -32.44 -4.60
C LEU A 133 4.35 -32.11 -5.95
N ALA A 134 3.54 -33.02 -6.50
CA ALA A 134 2.80 -32.77 -7.73
C ALA A 134 1.83 -31.57 -7.57
N ALA A 135 1.08 -31.52 -6.46
CA ALA A 135 0.22 -30.38 -6.13
C ALA A 135 1.00 -29.07 -6.02
N ALA A 136 2.18 -29.09 -5.37
CA ALA A 136 3.04 -27.92 -5.26
C ALA A 136 3.56 -27.45 -6.62
N LEU A 137 3.95 -28.38 -7.51
CA LEU A 137 4.39 -28.08 -8.87
C LEU A 137 3.27 -27.46 -9.71
N LEU A 138 2.05 -28.00 -9.63
CA LEU A 138 0.88 -27.47 -10.35
C LEU A 138 0.54 -26.05 -9.90
N LEU A 139 0.50 -25.80 -8.59
CA LEU A 139 0.28 -24.45 -8.06
C LEU A 139 1.42 -23.50 -8.43
N ALA A 140 2.68 -23.97 -8.37
CA ALA A 140 3.82 -23.16 -8.75
C ALA A 140 3.78 -22.75 -10.22
N ALA A 141 3.42 -23.68 -11.11
CA ALA A 141 3.22 -23.42 -12.52
C ALA A 141 2.08 -22.43 -12.76
N ALA A 142 0.93 -22.61 -12.09
CA ALA A 142 -0.21 -21.71 -12.20
C ALA A 142 0.12 -20.29 -11.70
N LEU A 143 0.80 -20.16 -10.55
CA LEU A 143 1.24 -18.88 -10.00
C LEU A 143 2.30 -18.21 -10.88
N THR A 144 3.19 -18.99 -11.48
CA THR A 144 4.20 -18.49 -12.43
C THR A 144 3.53 -17.97 -13.70
N ALA A 145 2.59 -18.72 -14.26
CA ALA A 145 1.80 -18.30 -15.42
C ALA A 145 1.00 -17.03 -15.12
N ALA A 146 0.26 -17.00 -14.02
CA ALA A 146 -0.47 -15.81 -13.57
C ALA A 146 0.47 -14.61 -13.36
N SER A 147 1.66 -14.84 -12.81
CA SER A 147 2.68 -13.80 -12.64
C SER A 147 3.19 -13.24 -13.97
N TRP A 148 3.34 -14.10 -14.97
CA TRP A 148 3.77 -13.72 -16.31
C TRP A 148 2.69 -12.92 -17.06
N TYR A 149 1.44 -13.41 -17.08
CA TYR A 149 0.31 -12.73 -17.72
C TYR A 149 -0.01 -11.38 -17.07
N HIS A 150 0.11 -11.28 -15.74
CA HIS A 150 -0.18 -10.06 -14.99
C HIS A 150 1.06 -9.26 -14.58
N ARG A 151 2.20 -9.45 -15.26
CA ARG A 151 3.49 -8.80 -14.92
C ARG A 151 3.41 -7.28 -14.81
N ALA A 152 2.58 -6.63 -15.63
CA ALA A 152 2.38 -5.18 -15.59
C ALA A 152 1.62 -4.67 -14.36
N ARG A 153 0.92 -5.56 -13.64
CA ARG A 153 0.07 -5.23 -12.48
C ARG A 153 0.57 -5.84 -11.16
N GLY A 154 1.82 -6.31 -11.12
CA GLY A 154 2.41 -6.95 -9.94
C GLY A 154 2.33 -8.49 -9.94
N GLY A 155 1.99 -9.11 -11.07
CA GLY A 155 1.99 -10.56 -11.23
C GLY A 155 0.93 -11.27 -10.38
N ALA A 156 1.29 -12.39 -9.74
CA ALA A 156 0.38 -13.13 -8.88
C ALA A 156 -0.11 -12.35 -7.64
N LEU A 157 0.55 -11.23 -7.29
CA LEU A 157 0.11 -10.35 -6.20
C LEU A 157 -0.94 -9.33 -6.65
N ALA A 158 -1.24 -9.21 -7.94
CA ALA A 158 -2.22 -8.26 -8.45
C ALA A 158 -3.59 -8.32 -7.74
N PRO A 159 -4.16 -9.50 -7.40
CA PRO A 159 -5.44 -9.58 -6.69
C PRO A 159 -5.40 -9.02 -5.26
N VAL A 160 -4.24 -9.07 -4.60
CA VAL A 160 -4.08 -8.61 -3.22
C VAL A 160 -3.67 -7.13 -3.13
N ILE A 161 -3.33 -6.50 -4.26
CA ILE A 161 -3.09 -5.06 -4.35
C ILE A 161 -4.44 -4.33 -4.43
N GLY A 162 -4.64 -3.37 -3.53
CA GLY A 162 -5.81 -2.51 -3.46
C GLY A 162 -5.85 -1.43 -4.56
N ASP A 163 -6.99 -0.76 -4.67
CA ASP A 163 -7.19 0.31 -5.66
C ASP A 163 -6.33 1.56 -5.34
N ASP A 164 -5.86 1.67 -4.09
CA ASP A 164 -4.89 2.66 -3.60
C ASP A 164 -3.42 2.24 -3.81
N ASN A 165 -3.16 1.14 -4.52
CA ASN A 165 -1.82 0.62 -4.82
C ASN A 165 -1.04 0.15 -3.57
N ARG A 166 -1.75 -0.25 -2.50
CA ARG A 166 -1.20 -0.87 -1.27
C ARG A 166 -1.58 -2.34 -1.20
N LEU A 167 -0.87 -3.15 -0.41
CA LEU A 167 -1.34 -4.51 -0.13
C LEU A 167 -2.55 -4.47 0.82
N SER A 168 -3.60 -5.23 0.50
CA SER A 168 -4.78 -5.36 1.36
C SER A 168 -4.64 -6.57 2.29
N THR A 169 -4.63 -6.32 3.59
CA THR A 169 -4.56 -7.36 4.64
C THR A 169 -5.61 -8.44 4.46
N SER A 170 -6.88 -8.06 4.28
CA SER A 170 -7.96 -9.04 4.07
C SER A 170 -7.85 -9.83 2.79
N ARG A 171 -7.44 -9.22 1.68
CA ARG A 171 -7.25 -9.97 0.43
C ARG A 171 -6.05 -10.90 0.52
N ALA A 172 -4.97 -10.50 1.18
CA ALA A 172 -3.80 -11.33 1.39
C ALA A 172 -4.13 -12.56 2.25
N VAL A 173 -4.79 -12.36 3.40
CA VAL A 173 -5.22 -13.47 4.26
C VAL A 173 -6.15 -14.43 3.50
N ALA A 174 -7.15 -13.90 2.79
CA ALA A 174 -8.04 -14.73 1.97
C ALA A 174 -7.28 -15.50 0.87
N ALA A 175 -6.37 -14.84 0.15
CA ALA A 175 -5.59 -15.48 -0.91
C ALA A 175 -4.72 -16.64 -0.36
N VAL A 176 -4.08 -16.47 0.80
CA VAL A 176 -3.28 -17.52 1.42
C VAL A 176 -4.15 -18.72 1.83
N TRP A 177 -5.33 -18.49 2.43
CA TRP A 177 -6.28 -19.56 2.74
C TRP A 177 -6.79 -20.28 1.49
N VAL A 178 -7.14 -19.55 0.43
CA VAL A 178 -7.55 -20.13 -0.85
C VAL A 178 -6.45 -21.01 -1.43
N LEU A 179 -5.20 -20.52 -1.47
CA LEU A 179 -4.06 -21.30 -1.97
C LEU A 179 -3.81 -22.55 -1.13
N PHE A 180 -3.92 -22.45 0.20
CA PHE A 180 -3.75 -23.58 1.09
C PHE A 180 -4.84 -24.64 0.91
N VAL A 181 -6.10 -24.24 0.77
CA VAL A 181 -7.21 -25.19 0.53
C VAL A 181 -7.11 -25.81 -0.86
N ALA A 182 -6.78 -25.02 -1.88
CA ALA A 182 -6.53 -25.54 -3.23
C ALA A 182 -5.38 -26.56 -3.24
N TYR A 183 -4.28 -26.28 -2.53
CA TYR A 183 -3.20 -27.24 -2.32
C TYR A 183 -3.70 -28.53 -1.66
N SER A 184 -4.43 -28.41 -0.55
CA SER A 184 -4.96 -29.56 0.21
C SER A 184 -5.84 -30.46 -0.66
N VAL A 185 -6.74 -29.85 -1.45
CA VAL A 185 -7.59 -30.58 -2.39
C VAL A 185 -6.77 -31.25 -3.49
N LEU A 186 -5.77 -30.57 -4.07
CA LEU A 186 -4.89 -31.17 -5.07
C LEU A 186 -4.10 -32.36 -4.54
N VAL A 187 -3.66 -32.32 -3.27
CA VAL A 187 -3.02 -33.48 -2.62
C VAL A 187 -3.98 -34.66 -2.58
N LEU A 188 -5.22 -34.45 -2.15
CA LEU A 188 -6.24 -35.50 -2.08
C LEU A 188 -6.59 -36.05 -3.47
N VAL A 189 -6.74 -35.19 -4.48
CA VAL A 189 -6.96 -35.60 -5.87
C VAL A 189 -5.79 -36.45 -6.39
N GLY A 190 -4.54 -36.04 -6.13
CA GLY A 190 -3.36 -36.78 -6.53
C GLY A 190 -3.28 -38.16 -5.86
N ARG A 191 -3.68 -38.26 -4.59
CA ARG A 191 -3.77 -39.54 -3.89
C ARG A 191 -4.89 -40.43 -4.44
N LEU A 192 -6.05 -39.85 -4.73
CA LEU A 192 -7.17 -40.59 -5.31
C LEU A 192 -6.81 -41.16 -6.68
N ALA A 193 -6.06 -40.41 -7.50
CA ALA A 193 -5.55 -40.88 -8.79
C ALA A 193 -4.52 -42.01 -8.66
N ALA A 194 -3.76 -42.05 -7.56
CA ALA A 194 -2.78 -43.11 -7.28
C ALA A 194 -3.38 -44.34 -6.59
N ALA A 195 -4.61 -44.26 -6.05
CA ALA A 195 -5.23 -45.31 -5.28
C ALA A 195 -5.67 -46.51 -6.16
N SER A 196 -5.05 -47.67 -5.92
CA SER A 196 -5.32 -48.90 -6.68
C SER A 196 -6.47 -49.73 -6.09
N GLY A 197 -6.75 -49.63 -4.79
CA GLY A 197 -7.80 -50.40 -4.10
C GLY A 197 -9.10 -49.62 -3.89
N SER A 198 -10.25 -50.30 -3.89
CA SER A 198 -11.56 -49.68 -3.61
C SER A 198 -11.64 -49.09 -2.20
N ALA A 199 -11.20 -49.83 -1.18
CA ALA A 199 -11.23 -49.37 0.21
C ALA A 199 -10.37 -48.11 0.46
N GLU A 200 -9.25 -47.95 -0.25
CA GLU A 200 -8.43 -46.74 -0.16
C GLU A 200 -9.11 -45.54 -0.83
N ARG A 201 -9.80 -45.75 -1.96
CA ARG A 201 -10.61 -44.70 -2.61
C ARG A 201 -11.76 -44.27 -1.72
N ASP A 202 -12.48 -45.21 -1.13
CA ASP A 202 -13.61 -44.93 -0.24
C ASP A 202 -13.14 -44.10 0.96
N ALA A 203 -12.01 -44.46 1.59
CA ALA A 203 -11.44 -43.70 2.69
C ALA A 203 -11.01 -42.26 2.31
N LEU A 204 -10.51 -42.05 1.08
CA LEU A 204 -10.16 -40.71 0.57
C LEU A 204 -11.41 -39.87 0.26
N ILE A 205 -12.48 -40.51 -0.23
CA ILE A 205 -13.78 -39.86 -0.45
C ILE A 205 -14.39 -39.47 0.90
N ASP A 206 -14.34 -40.36 1.90
CA ASP A 206 -14.75 -40.07 3.27
C ASP A 206 -13.89 -38.94 3.88
N GLY A 207 -12.62 -38.86 3.51
CA GLY A 207 -11.70 -37.79 3.90
C GLY A 207 -12.07 -36.40 3.37
N LEU A 208 -12.88 -36.33 2.31
CA LEU A 208 -13.46 -35.09 1.75
C LEU A 208 -14.78 -34.71 2.41
N GLU A 209 -15.32 -35.52 3.31
CA GLU A 209 -16.57 -35.22 4.00
C GLU A 209 -16.53 -33.87 4.70
N LEU A 210 -17.61 -33.11 4.52
CA LEU A 210 -17.76 -31.78 5.10
C LEU A 210 -17.62 -31.80 6.62
N ALA A 211 -18.03 -32.87 7.28
CA ALA A 211 -17.90 -33.03 8.74
C ALA A 211 -16.45 -32.94 9.22
N ARG A 212 -15.49 -33.44 8.43
CA ARG A 212 -14.05 -33.42 8.76
C ARG A 212 -13.35 -32.14 8.33
N GLY A 213 -13.87 -31.47 7.30
CA GLY A 213 -13.34 -30.21 6.77
C GLY A 213 -14.05 -28.95 7.26
N ALA A 214 -15.11 -29.06 8.06
CA ALA A 214 -16.02 -27.97 8.39
C ALA A 214 -15.28 -26.73 8.91
N GLY A 215 -14.35 -26.89 9.85
CA GLY A 215 -13.60 -25.77 10.43
C GLY A 215 -12.79 -24.98 9.39
N VAL A 216 -12.06 -25.66 8.50
CA VAL A 216 -11.28 -25.00 7.43
C VAL A 216 -12.18 -24.35 6.39
N VAL A 217 -13.27 -25.03 6.00
CA VAL A 217 -14.23 -24.49 5.04
C VAL A 217 -14.94 -23.26 5.59
N THR A 218 -15.33 -23.28 6.88
CA THR A 218 -15.92 -22.12 7.56
C THR A 218 -14.94 -20.96 7.62
N VAL A 219 -13.68 -21.20 8.01
CA VAL A 219 -12.66 -20.15 8.02
C VAL A 219 -12.45 -19.58 6.63
N LEU A 220 -12.30 -20.43 5.61
CA LEU A 220 -12.17 -20.00 4.21
C LEU A 220 -13.34 -19.12 3.77
N ALA A 221 -14.58 -19.57 4.04
CA ALA A 221 -15.78 -18.82 3.69
C ALA A 221 -15.80 -17.44 4.37
N VAL A 222 -15.46 -17.37 5.66
CA VAL A 222 -15.43 -16.13 6.42
C VAL A 222 -14.34 -15.18 5.93
N VAL A 223 -13.09 -15.64 5.74
CA VAL A 223 -12.01 -14.75 5.29
C VAL A 223 -12.27 -14.21 3.88
N CYS A 224 -12.86 -15.02 3.00
CA CYS A 224 -13.32 -14.58 1.68
C CYS A 224 -14.46 -13.54 1.79
N ALA A 225 -15.46 -13.81 2.62
CA ALA A 225 -16.56 -12.88 2.86
C ALA A 225 -16.06 -11.54 3.42
N ILE A 226 -15.14 -11.55 4.40
CA ILE A 226 -14.51 -10.35 4.96
C ILE A 226 -13.71 -9.59 3.90
N ALA A 227 -12.96 -10.27 3.03
CA ALA A 227 -12.24 -9.61 1.95
C ALA A 227 -13.17 -8.85 0.99
N VAL A 228 -14.33 -9.40 0.69
CA VAL A 228 -15.37 -8.75 -0.14
C VAL A 228 -16.06 -7.62 0.62
N LEU A 229 -16.47 -7.87 1.87
CA LEU A 229 -17.17 -6.89 2.71
C LEU A 229 -16.30 -5.66 2.99
N VAL A 230 -15.04 -5.84 3.36
CA VAL A 230 -14.12 -4.71 3.59
C VAL A 230 -13.91 -3.92 2.31
N ARG A 231 -13.72 -4.58 1.17
CA ARG A 231 -13.62 -3.86 -0.13
C ARG A 231 -14.87 -3.01 -0.38
N ARG A 232 -16.07 -3.57 -0.15
CA ARG A 232 -17.33 -2.85 -0.34
C ARG A 232 -17.48 -1.68 0.61
N VAL A 233 -17.22 -1.88 1.91
CA VAL A 233 -17.32 -0.84 2.95
C VAL A 233 -16.35 0.30 2.66
N VAL A 234 -15.08 0.00 2.41
CA VAL A 234 -14.06 1.02 2.08
C VAL A 234 -14.45 1.76 0.81
N GLY A 235 -14.85 1.05 -0.25
CA GLY A 235 -15.27 1.67 -1.51
C GLY A 235 -16.46 2.61 -1.35
N VAL A 236 -17.52 2.19 -0.66
CA VAL A 236 -18.71 3.03 -0.40
C VAL A 236 -18.36 4.24 0.45
N ARG A 237 -17.49 4.09 1.46
CA ARG A 237 -17.12 5.19 2.36
C ARG A 237 -16.17 6.19 1.70
N VAL A 238 -15.30 5.75 0.79
CA VAL A 238 -14.48 6.64 -0.05
C VAL A 238 -15.37 7.41 -1.02
N LEU A 239 -16.28 6.73 -1.73
CA LEU A 239 -17.24 7.41 -2.63
C LEU A 239 -18.16 8.39 -1.89
N GLY A 240 -18.58 8.03 -0.68
CA GLY A 240 -19.36 8.89 0.20
C GLY A 240 -18.55 9.94 0.97
N GLN A 241 -17.26 10.14 0.65
CA GLN A 241 -16.38 11.13 1.28
C GLN A 241 -16.26 11.02 2.82
N ARG A 242 -16.56 9.85 3.39
CA ARG A 242 -16.44 9.55 4.83
C ARG A 242 -15.08 8.99 5.21
N LEU A 243 -14.31 8.55 4.21
CA LEU A 243 -12.97 8.02 4.35
C LEU A 243 -12.08 8.61 3.25
N GLN A 244 -10.87 9.01 3.61
CA GLN A 244 -9.88 9.56 2.68
C GLN A 244 -8.82 8.50 2.39
N LYS A 245 -8.59 8.20 1.11
CA LYS A 245 -7.56 7.26 0.66
C LYS A 245 -6.73 7.89 -0.45
N VAL A 246 -5.41 7.97 -0.23
CA VAL A 246 -4.47 8.47 -1.23
C VAL A 246 -3.65 7.31 -1.79
N ARG A 247 -3.51 7.29 -3.11
CA ARG A 247 -2.79 6.23 -3.82
C ARG A 247 -1.29 6.26 -3.47
N ALA A 248 -0.76 5.12 -3.04
CA ALA A 248 0.66 4.93 -2.79
C ALA A 248 1.46 4.80 -4.10
N HIS A 249 2.74 5.18 -4.08
CA HIS A 249 3.62 5.00 -5.24
C HIS A 249 3.91 3.52 -5.55
N ARG A 250 3.96 2.68 -4.51
CA ARG A 250 4.16 1.23 -4.63
C ARG A 250 3.57 0.48 -3.43
N PRO A 251 3.16 -0.78 -3.61
CA PRO A 251 2.81 -1.65 -2.49
C PRO A 251 4.06 -2.00 -1.67
N ARG A 252 3.90 -2.14 -0.36
CA ARG A 252 4.95 -2.54 0.59
C ARG A 252 4.46 -3.74 1.41
N ALA A 253 5.37 -4.66 1.75
CA ALA A 253 5.03 -5.78 2.62
C ALA A 253 4.52 -5.32 4.01
N ALA A 254 5.04 -4.18 4.49
CA ALA A 254 4.59 -3.54 5.72
C ALA A 254 3.10 -3.16 5.70
N ASP A 255 2.51 -2.89 4.53
CA ASP A 255 1.09 -2.51 4.39
C ASP A 255 0.13 -3.59 4.94
N LEU A 256 0.58 -4.83 5.10
CA LEU A 256 -0.22 -5.90 5.71
C LEU A 256 -0.39 -5.71 7.23
N LEU A 257 0.51 -4.95 7.86
CA LEU A 257 0.64 -4.78 9.31
C LEU A 257 0.50 -3.32 9.75
N THR A 258 0.48 -2.38 8.81
CA THR A 258 0.48 -0.95 9.08
C THR A 258 -0.70 -0.24 8.41
N ASP A 259 -1.15 0.84 9.03
CA ASP A 259 -2.09 1.78 8.42
C ASP A 259 -1.48 2.53 7.22
N ASP A 260 -2.28 3.40 6.62
CA ASP A 260 -1.86 4.17 5.45
C ASP A 260 -0.70 5.15 5.75
N SER A 261 -0.53 5.52 7.02
CA SER A 261 0.55 6.36 7.51
C SER A 261 1.82 5.57 7.86
N GLY A 262 1.79 4.23 7.76
CA GLY A 262 2.89 3.34 8.09
C GLY A 262 3.02 3.02 9.58
N ARG A 263 2.00 3.30 10.41
CA ARG A 263 1.97 2.96 11.84
C ARG A 263 1.37 1.57 12.01
N GLY A 264 1.92 0.76 12.91
CA GLY A 264 1.39 -0.58 13.18
C GLY A 264 -0.07 -0.53 13.64
N THR A 265 -0.94 -1.33 13.01
CA THR A 265 -2.36 -1.38 13.35
C THR A 265 -2.66 -2.66 14.07
N PHE A 266 -3.10 -2.56 15.34
CA PHE A 266 -3.43 -3.74 16.15
C PHE A 266 -4.40 -4.69 15.45
N GLY A 267 -5.48 -4.14 14.87
CA GLY A 267 -6.50 -4.92 14.16
C GLY A 267 -5.96 -5.71 12.95
N ASP A 268 -5.00 -5.13 12.21
CA ASP A 268 -4.40 -5.77 11.04
C ASP A 268 -3.37 -6.82 11.48
N ILE A 269 -2.52 -6.48 12.45
CA ILE A 269 -1.51 -7.38 13.02
C ILE A 269 -2.15 -8.62 13.64
N GLN A 270 -3.14 -8.45 14.51
CA GLN A 270 -3.80 -9.59 15.19
C GLN A 270 -4.47 -10.52 14.17
N TYR A 271 -5.07 -9.96 13.11
CA TYR A 271 -5.75 -10.74 12.09
C TYR A 271 -4.80 -11.59 11.26
N VAL A 272 -3.66 -11.01 10.87
CA VAL A 272 -2.60 -11.73 10.15
C VAL A 272 -2.00 -12.82 11.04
N VAL A 273 -1.64 -12.50 12.29
CA VAL A 273 -0.98 -13.44 13.20
C VAL A 273 -1.89 -14.61 13.55
N ILE A 274 -3.13 -14.36 13.95
CA ILE A 274 -4.09 -15.42 14.30
C ILE A 274 -4.38 -16.31 13.10
N SER A 275 -4.60 -15.71 11.93
CA SER A 275 -4.81 -16.47 10.69
C SER A 275 -3.58 -17.31 10.32
N ALA A 276 -2.37 -16.78 10.49
CA ALA A 276 -1.13 -17.51 10.21
C ALA A 276 -0.94 -18.71 11.16
N VAL A 277 -1.23 -18.56 12.45
CA VAL A 277 -1.18 -19.66 13.42
C VAL A 277 -2.18 -20.76 13.06
N ALA A 278 -3.41 -20.38 12.72
CA ALA A 278 -4.43 -21.34 12.30
C ALA A 278 -4.06 -22.08 11.01
N LEU A 279 -3.47 -21.37 10.04
CA LEU A 279 -3.01 -21.96 8.79
C LEU A 279 -1.81 -22.89 9.00
N LEU A 280 -0.86 -22.53 9.87
CA LEU A 280 0.25 -23.39 10.25
C LEU A 280 -0.24 -24.66 10.93
N PHE A 281 -1.20 -24.55 11.85
CA PHE A 281 -1.82 -25.70 12.48
C PHE A 281 -2.48 -26.62 11.43
N ALA A 282 -3.27 -26.06 10.53
CA ALA A 282 -3.89 -26.81 9.44
C ALA A 282 -2.86 -27.48 8.52
N ALA A 283 -1.76 -26.80 8.19
CA ALA A 283 -0.68 -27.38 7.40
C ALA A 283 0.00 -28.57 8.10
N VAL A 284 0.24 -28.48 9.40
CA VAL A 284 0.77 -29.59 10.20
C VAL A 284 -0.23 -30.76 10.24
N ARG A 285 -1.52 -30.49 10.34
CA ARG A 285 -2.57 -31.52 10.29
C ARG A 285 -2.59 -32.25 8.96
N LEU A 286 -2.54 -31.51 7.84
CA LEU A 286 -2.45 -32.09 6.50
C LEU A 286 -1.21 -32.96 6.33
N ALA A 287 -0.05 -32.50 6.81
CA ALA A 287 1.19 -33.26 6.74
C ALA A 287 1.14 -34.57 7.55
N ARG A 288 0.41 -34.59 8.68
CA ARG A 288 0.24 -35.77 9.53
C ARG A 288 -0.87 -36.70 9.05
N ARG A 289 -1.90 -36.18 8.39
CA ARG A 289 -3.07 -36.92 7.88
C ARG A 289 -3.39 -36.49 6.45
N PRO A 290 -2.59 -36.92 5.46
CA PRO A 290 -2.73 -36.50 4.07
C PRO A 290 -3.90 -37.18 3.34
N ASP A 291 -4.70 -37.99 4.04
CA ASP A 291 -5.85 -38.76 3.56
C ASP A 291 -7.18 -38.01 3.71
N GLN A 292 -7.18 -36.89 4.44
CA GLN A 292 -8.38 -36.10 4.66
C GLN A 292 -8.07 -34.60 4.60
N LEU A 293 -9.12 -33.80 4.44
CA LEU A 293 -8.99 -32.36 4.62
C LEU A 293 -8.45 -32.04 6.03
N PRO A 294 -7.70 -30.94 6.19
CA PRO A 294 -7.17 -30.56 7.48
C PRO A 294 -8.33 -30.27 8.44
N ASP A 295 -8.48 -31.12 9.45
CA ASP A 295 -9.45 -30.93 10.51
C ASP A 295 -8.92 -29.85 11.46
N LEU A 296 -9.55 -28.67 11.39
CA LEU A 296 -9.26 -27.50 12.21
C LEU A 296 -10.24 -27.48 13.39
N PRO A 297 -9.75 -27.63 14.64
CA PRO A 297 -10.59 -27.61 15.83
C PRO A 297 -11.46 -26.36 15.87
N TRP A 298 -12.74 -26.53 16.23
CA TRP A 298 -13.70 -25.44 16.31
C TRP A 298 -13.23 -24.28 17.19
N GLY A 299 -12.51 -24.55 18.28
CA GLY A 299 -11.93 -23.50 19.11
C GLY A 299 -11.01 -22.57 18.33
N LEU A 300 -10.13 -23.12 17.48
CA LEU A 300 -9.22 -22.33 16.65
C LEU A 300 -9.95 -21.63 15.51
N ALA A 301 -10.95 -22.29 14.90
CA ALA A 301 -11.81 -21.66 13.90
C ALA A 301 -12.55 -20.45 14.48
N VAL A 302 -13.15 -20.59 15.68
CA VAL A 302 -13.85 -19.50 16.38
C VAL A 302 -12.89 -18.35 16.69
N VAL A 303 -11.66 -18.62 17.13
CA VAL A 303 -10.66 -17.56 17.36
C VAL A 303 -10.34 -16.79 16.06
N VAL A 304 -10.22 -17.47 14.92
CA VAL A 304 -10.05 -16.81 13.61
C VAL A 304 -11.28 -15.97 13.26
N LEU A 305 -12.49 -16.47 13.52
CA LEU A 305 -13.74 -15.74 13.26
C LEU A 305 -13.84 -14.47 14.10
N VAL A 306 -13.54 -14.55 15.40
CA VAL A 306 -13.51 -13.39 16.31
C VAL A 306 -12.47 -12.38 15.82
N SER A 307 -11.26 -12.85 15.49
CA SER A 307 -10.19 -12.02 14.94
C SER A 307 -10.61 -11.30 13.65
N ALA A 308 -11.29 -12.00 12.73
CA ALA A 308 -11.81 -11.44 11.49
C ALA A 308 -12.90 -10.40 11.74
N ALA A 309 -13.79 -10.64 12.71
CA ALA A 309 -14.82 -9.69 13.12
C ALA A 309 -14.22 -8.43 13.75
N THR A 310 -13.21 -8.57 14.61
CA THR A 310 -12.48 -7.42 15.21
C THR A 310 -11.80 -6.58 14.13
N TYR A 311 -11.13 -7.22 13.16
CA TYR A 311 -10.53 -6.52 12.02
C TYR A 311 -11.59 -5.77 11.20
N PHE A 312 -12.70 -6.43 10.87
CA PHE A 312 -13.80 -5.80 10.13
C PHE A 312 -14.40 -4.61 10.88
N ALA A 313 -14.67 -4.76 12.18
CA ALA A 313 -15.16 -3.68 13.02
C ALA A 313 -14.20 -2.49 13.05
N GLY A 314 -12.89 -2.75 13.13
CA GLY A 314 -11.85 -1.72 13.01
C GLY A 314 -11.94 -0.97 11.67
N LYS A 315 -11.95 -1.68 10.54
CA LYS A 315 -12.09 -1.06 9.19
C LYS A 315 -13.41 -0.31 9.03
N TYR A 316 -14.47 -0.77 9.67
CA TYR A 316 -15.76 -0.08 9.66
C TYR A 316 -15.75 1.19 10.53
N ALA A 317 -15.00 1.19 11.63
CA ALA A 317 -14.89 2.32 12.54
C ALA A 317 -13.90 3.40 12.07
N GLU A 318 -12.96 3.09 11.17
CA GLU A 318 -11.98 4.05 10.61
C GLU A 318 -12.69 5.32 10.11
N GLY A 319 -12.42 6.46 10.71
CA GLY A 319 -12.93 7.76 10.29
C GLY A 319 -11.92 8.49 9.41
N GLY A 320 -12.41 9.40 8.56
CA GLY A 320 -11.49 10.25 7.81
C GLY A 320 -12.15 11.45 7.18
N ARG A 321 -13.34 11.89 7.62
CA ARG A 321 -13.95 13.09 7.05
C ARG A 321 -13.22 14.33 7.59
N PRO A 322 -12.73 15.23 6.73
CA PRO A 322 -12.10 16.46 7.19
C PRO A 322 -13.16 17.41 7.75
N VAL A 323 -12.84 18.13 8.83
CA VAL A 323 -13.76 19.07 9.49
C VAL A 323 -13.02 20.34 9.88
N ILE A 324 -13.62 21.50 9.55
CA ILE A 324 -13.21 22.80 10.08
C ILE A 324 -13.92 23.01 11.41
N LEU A 325 -13.15 23.31 12.45
CA LEU A 325 -13.67 23.62 13.79
C LEU A 325 -13.70 25.13 14.03
N SER A 326 -12.68 25.84 13.57
CA SER A 326 -12.63 27.30 13.63
C SER A 326 -11.74 27.89 12.55
N VAL A 327 -12.02 29.15 12.21
CA VAL A 327 -11.17 29.99 11.35
C VAL A 327 -10.93 31.29 12.08
N VAL A 328 -9.65 31.66 12.23
CA VAL A 328 -9.24 32.87 12.93
C VAL A 328 -8.18 33.62 12.12
N ARG A 329 -8.03 34.92 12.35
CA ARG A 329 -6.89 35.70 11.85
C ARG A 329 -5.59 35.11 12.41
N ALA A 330 -4.60 34.86 11.55
CA ALA A 330 -3.26 34.48 12.00
C ALA A 330 -2.64 35.67 12.74
N ARG A 331 -2.10 35.44 13.94
CA ARG A 331 -1.58 36.51 14.80
C ARG A 331 -0.08 36.40 14.95
N GLU A 332 0.61 37.54 14.90
CA GLU A 332 1.95 37.64 15.44
C GLU A 332 1.89 37.97 16.94
N ALA A 333 2.94 37.61 17.69
CA ALA A 333 2.98 37.85 19.11
C ALA A 333 2.94 39.37 19.40
N GLY A 334 1.85 39.85 20.01
CA GLY A 334 1.64 41.27 20.31
C GLY A 334 0.50 41.92 19.53
N ASP A 335 -0.08 41.22 18.55
CA ASP A 335 -1.24 41.72 17.80
C ASP A 335 -2.53 41.75 18.64
N LEU A 336 -3.30 42.82 18.47
CA LEU A 336 -4.65 42.95 19.00
C LEU A 336 -5.65 42.14 18.17
N ASP A 337 -6.76 41.78 18.82
CA ASP A 337 -7.91 41.16 18.16
C ASP A 337 -8.49 42.14 17.13
N ALA A 338 -8.46 41.74 15.86
CA ALA A 338 -8.95 42.51 14.73
C ALA A 338 -9.79 41.60 13.80
N PRO A 339 -10.74 42.18 13.04
CA PRO A 339 -11.47 41.44 12.02
C PRO A 339 -10.52 40.91 10.94
N ILE A 340 -10.95 39.86 10.24
CA ILE A 340 -10.20 39.29 9.12
C ILE A 340 -10.28 40.27 7.95
N ARG A 341 -9.14 40.64 7.37
CA ARG A 341 -9.07 41.49 6.17
C ARG A 341 -8.57 40.74 4.95
N THR A 342 -8.85 41.30 3.78
CA THR A 342 -8.22 40.83 2.54
C THR A 342 -6.70 40.98 2.61
N GLY A 343 -5.97 40.02 2.05
CA GLY A 343 -4.51 39.97 2.09
C GLY A 343 -3.87 39.48 3.40
N GLU A 344 -4.64 39.35 4.49
CA GLU A 344 -4.12 38.80 5.75
C GLU A 344 -4.12 37.27 5.74
N ASP A 345 -3.20 36.68 6.52
CA ASP A 345 -3.20 35.25 6.77
C ASP A 345 -4.33 34.86 7.74
N ILE A 346 -5.01 33.75 7.44
CA ILE A 346 -5.96 33.10 8.35
C ILE A 346 -5.44 31.72 8.76
N GLU A 347 -5.70 31.36 10.01
CA GLU A 347 -5.53 30.03 10.56
C GLU A 347 -6.86 29.26 10.53
N ILE A 348 -6.87 28.17 9.78
CA ILE A 348 -7.99 27.24 9.70
C ILE A 348 -7.63 26.05 10.60
N ARG A 349 -8.37 25.90 11.69
CA ARG A 349 -8.16 24.85 12.69
C ARG A 349 -9.21 23.78 12.54
N GLY A 350 -8.80 22.52 12.64
CA GLY A 350 -9.69 21.40 12.42
C GLY A 350 -9.04 20.05 12.62
N ALA A 351 -9.53 19.06 11.89
CA ALA A 351 -8.99 17.70 11.90
C ALA A 351 -9.18 17.02 10.55
N GLY A 352 -8.27 16.11 10.22
CA GLY A 352 -8.33 15.30 9.01
C GLY A 352 -7.97 16.05 7.73
N PHE A 353 -7.29 17.19 7.82
CA PHE A 353 -6.86 17.97 6.66
C PHE A 353 -5.81 17.24 5.84
N VAL A 354 -4.94 16.45 6.48
CA VAL A 354 -3.90 15.66 5.80
C VAL A 354 -4.33 14.19 5.84
N PRO A 355 -4.81 13.63 4.71
CA PRO A 355 -5.18 12.23 4.65
C PRO A 355 -4.05 11.31 5.11
N PRO A 356 -4.36 10.17 5.74
CA PRO A 356 -3.37 9.13 6.03
C PRO A 356 -2.56 8.76 4.78
N GLY A 357 -1.23 8.80 4.88
CA GLY A 357 -0.32 8.56 3.76
C GLY A 357 -0.14 9.73 2.77
N ALA A 358 -0.72 10.90 3.03
CA ALA A 358 -0.57 12.11 2.21
C ALA A 358 0.46 13.12 2.74
N GLY A 359 1.33 12.71 3.69
CA GLY A 359 2.33 13.60 4.30
C GLY A 359 3.52 13.98 3.40
N THR A 360 3.57 13.49 2.16
CA THR A 360 4.63 13.87 1.21
C THR A 360 4.35 15.23 0.59
N ALA A 361 5.39 16.02 0.33
CA ALA A 361 5.25 17.38 -0.21
C ALA A 361 4.37 17.47 -1.48
N ASP A 362 4.48 16.50 -2.41
CA ASP A 362 3.64 16.41 -3.63
C ASP A 362 2.14 16.29 -3.34
N ARG A 363 1.78 15.74 -2.18
CA ARG A 363 0.39 15.55 -1.77
C ARG A 363 -0.09 16.77 -0.99
N LEU A 364 0.75 17.29 -0.09
CA LEU A 364 0.48 18.51 0.66
C LEU A 364 0.27 19.71 -0.28
N SER A 365 1.05 19.84 -1.35
CA SER A 365 0.92 20.92 -2.34
C SER A 365 -0.39 20.91 -3.15
N ARG A 366 -1.16 19.81 -3.08
CA ARG A 366 -2.47 19.68 -3.76
C ARG A 366 -3.61 20.15 -2.88
N MET A 367 -3.35 20.48 -1.61
CA MET A 367 -4.37 21.01 -0.72
C MET A 367 -4.76 22.41 -1.16
N VAL A 368 -6.06 22.67 -1.17
CA VAL A 368 -6.63 23.93 -1.61
C VAL A 368 -7.65 24.38 -0.57
N VAL A 369 -7.66 25.67 -0.26
CA VAL A 369 -8.72 26.31 0.51
C VAL A 369 -9.57 27.11 -0.45
N ARG A 370 -10.87 26.86 -0.44
CA ARG A 370 -11.84 27.70 -1.13
C ARG A 370 -12.32 28.78 -0.17
N VAL A 371 -12.05 30.03 -0.49
CA VAL A 371 -12.52 31.21 0.25
C VAL A 371 -13.52 31.92 -0.66
N GLY A 372 -14.81 31.76 -0.38
CA GLY A 372 -15.88 32.19 -1.27
C GLY A 372 -15.83 31.46 -2.61
N ALA A 373 -15.62 32.21 -3.69
CA ALA A 373 -15.46 31.69 -5.05
C ALA A 373 -13.98 31.42 -5.43
N VAL A 374 -13.02 31.89 -4.63
CA VAL A 374 -11.59 31.84 -4.96
C VAL A 374 -10.93 30.59 -4.38
N HIS A 375 -10.07 29.96 -5.17
CA HIS A 375 -9.28 28.79 -4.76
C HIS A 375 -7.85 29.22 -4.45
N VAL A 376 -7.38 28.89 -3.25
CA VAL A 376 -6.05 29.24 -2.75
C VAL A 376 -5.29 27.97 -2.47
N HIS A 377 -4.13 27.80 -3.09
CA HIS A 377 -3.22 26.70 -2.74
C HIS A 377 -2.66 26.92 -1.34
N VAL A 378 -2.65 25.86 -0.52
CA VAL A 378 -2.05 25.96 0.82
C VAL A 378 -0.53 26.01 0.66
N PRO A 379 0.13 27.09 1.11
CA PRO A 379 1.57 27.25 0.90
C PRO A 379 2.36 26.24 1.74
N LEU A 380 3.36 25.61 1.12
CA LEU A 380 4.32 24.77 1.82
C LEU A 380 5.28 25.65 2.60
N VAL A 381 5.21 25.60 3.94
CA VAL A 381 6.14 26.32 4.82
C VAL A 381 7.15 25.31 5.39
N PRO A 382 8.40 25.29 4.90
CA PRO A 382 9.38 24.31 5.30
C PRO A 382 9.90 24.60 6.72
N VAL A 383 10.12 23.52 7.47
CA VAL A 383 10.86 23.53 8.73
C VAL A 383 11.84 22.36 8.73
N SER A 384 12.85 22.39 9.59
CA SER A 384 13.80 21.29 9.73
C SER A 384 13.06 19.96 9.92
N GLY A 385 13.22 19.04 8.97
CA GLY A 385 12.58 17.72 9.01
C GLY A 385 11.16 17.64 8.43
N GLY A 386 10.51 18.74 8.02
CA GLY A 386 9.13 18.68 7.53
C GLY A 386 8.53 20.01 7.09
N PHE A 387 7.24 20.19 7.41
CA PHE A 387 6.48 21.39 7.10
C PHE A 387 5.69 21.81 8.34
N SER A 388 5.68 23.11 8.64
CA SER A 388 4.78 23.69 9.64
C SER A 388 3.39 24.01 9.05
N ASN A 389 3.29 24.08 7.72
CA ASN A 389 2.04 24.23 6.98
C ASN A 389 2.18 23.52 5.62
N PRO A 390 1.19 22.71 5.20
CA PRO A 390 -0.02 22.29 5.91
C PRO A 390 0.24 21.22 6.99
N THR A 391 -0.60 21.19 8.03
CA THR A 391 -0.68 20.09 9.01
C THR A 391 -2.09 19.48 9.06
N ASP A 392 -2.25 18.35 9.76
CA ASP A 392 -3.55 17.68 9.85
C ASP A 392 -4.63 18.48 10.60
N ASN A 393 -4.19 19.40 11.48
CA ASN A 393 -5.07 20.15 12.37
C ASN A 393 -5.04 21.66 12.16
N LEU A 394 -4.11 22.18 11.35
CA LEU A 394 -3.93 23.61 11.13
C LEU A 394 -3.48 23.87 9.69
N LEU A 395 -4.15 24.82 9.04
CA LEU A 395 -3.72 25.39 7.76
C LEU A 395 -3.61 26.89 7.90
N THR A 396 -2.53 27.47 7.40
CA THR A 396 -2.35 28.92 7.28
C THR A 396 -2.42 29.30 5.81
N VAL A 397 -3.36 30.15 5.44
CA VAL A 397 -3.54 30.62 4.05
C VAL A 397 -3.83 32.11 4.02
N PRO A 398 -3.35 32.84 2.99
CA PRO A 398 -3.73 34.24 2.80
C PRO A 398 -5.18 34.33 2.32
N VAL A 399 -5.92 35.33 2.80
CA VAL A 399 -7.21 35.73 2.24
C VAL A 399 -6.95 36.43 0.91
N PRO A 400 -7.48 35.93 -0.22
CA PRO A 400 -7.25 36.57 -1.51
C PRO A 400 -7.86 37.98 -1.54
N VAL A 401 -7.19 38.89 -2.25
CA VAL A 401 -7.68 40.26 -2.47
C VAL A 401 -8.95 40.30 -3.33
N ASP A 402 -9.20 39.25 -4.12
CA ASP A 402 -10.38 39.13 -4.97
C ASP A 402 -11.63 38.65 -4.22
N VAL A 403 -11.54 38.42 -2.90
CA VAL A 403 -12.69 38.03 -2.07
C VAL A 403 -13.51 39.25 -1.72
N GLU A 404 -14.80 39.21 -2.05
CA GLU A 404 -15.74 40.27 -1.67
C GLU A 404 -15.87 40.38 -0.14
N PRO A 405 -15.81 41.60 0.43
CA PRO A 405 -16.07 41.81 1.84
C PRO A 405 -17.48 41.34 2.26
N GLY A 406 -17.57 40.81 3.48
CA GLY A 406 -18.79 40.32 4.13
C GLY A 406 -18.71 38.86 4.53
N LYS A 407 -19.87 38.20 4.56
CA LYS A 407 -19.97 36.79 4.97
C LYS A 407 -19.49 35.86 3.87
N VAL A 408 -18.36 35.20 4.11
CA VAL A 408 -17.69 34.34 3.14
C VAL A 408 -17.60 32.91 3.68
N GLU A 409 -17.87 31.93 2.81
CA GLU A 409 -17.67 30.51 3.14
C GLU A 409 -16.22 30.08 2.93
N VAL A 410 -15.66 29.40 3.91
CA VAL A 410 -14.35 28.72 3.84
C VAL A 410 -14.57 27.22 3.76
N ARG A 411 -13.89 26.56 2.82
CA ARG A 411 -13.85 25.09 2.67
C ARG A 411 -12.41 24.64 2.43
N VAL A 412 -12.04 23.49 2.97
CA VAL A 412 -10.75 22.85 2.70
C VAL A 412 -10.99 21.67 1.76
N VAL A 413 -10.24 21.63 0.68
CA VAL A 413 -10.11 20.50 -0.25
C VAL A 413 -8.80 19.79 0.08
N THR A 414 -8.88 18.56 0.57
CA THR A 414 -7.69 17.80 0.96
C THR A 414 -6.96 17.21 -0.25
N ALA A 415 -5.77 16.66 -0.03
CA ALA A 415 -5.00 15.93 -1.06
C ALA A 415 -5.73 14.69 -1.63
N ALA A 416 -6.78 14.20 -0.96
CA ALA A 416 -7.65 13.12 -1.42
C ALA A 416 -8.85 13.63 -2.25
N GLY A 417 -8.99 14.95 -2.42
CA GLY A 417 -10.13 15.56 -3.12
C GLY A 417 -11.42 15.57 -2.31
N VAL A 418 -11.33 15.46 -0.98
CA VAL A 418 -12.50 15.54 -0.10
C VAL A 418 -12.65 16.96 0.42
N GLU A 419 -13.87 17.49 0.32
CA GLU A 419 -14.23 18.81 0.84
C GLU A 419 -14.75 18.73 2.27
N THR A 420 -14.37 19.72 3.08
CA THR A 420 -15.00 19.95 4.39
C THR A 420 -16.41 20.53 4.23
N GLY A 421 -17.16 20.55 5.34
CA GLY A 421 -18.32 21.45 5.44
C GLY A 421 -17.90 22.92 5.30
N ALA A 422 -18.82 23.76 4.85
CA ALA A 422 -18.62 25.21 4.79
C ALA A 422 -18.55 25.79 6.21
N TYR A 423 -17.58 26.68 6.43
CA TYR A 423 -17.46 27.48 7.64
C TYR A 423 -17.58 28.96 7.27
N VAL A 424 -18.51 29.69 7.87
CA VAL A 424 -18.74 31.10 7.53
C VAL A 424 -17.83 31.98 8.37
N ILE A 425 -17.08 32.86 7.70
CA ILE A 425 -16.31 33.95 8.31
C ILE A 425 -16.86 35.31 7.84
N ASP A 426 -16.49 36.37 8.54
CA ASP A 426 -16.78 37.75 8.13
C ASP A 426 -15.47 38.41 7.72
N VAL A 427 -15.40 38.89 6.48
CA VAL A 427 -14.23 39.52 5.87
C VAL A 427 -14.48 41.01 5.72
N THR A 428 -13.54 41.82 6.19
CA THR A 428 -13.57 43.27 6.07
C THR A 428 -12.56 43.74 5.01
N GLU A 429 -12.71 44.99 4.54
CA GLU A 429 -11.74 45.60 3.60
C GLU A 429 -10.32 45.63 4.17
#